data_AF-A0A832K0N5-F1
#
_entry.id   AF-A0A832K0N5-F1
#
_cell.length_a   1.000
_cell.length_b   1.000
_cell.length_c   1.000
_cell.angle_alpha   90.00
_cell.angle_beta   90.00
_cell.angle_gamma   90.00
#
_symmetry.space_group_name_H-M   'P 1'
#
loop_
_entity.id
_entity.type
_entity.pdbx_description
1 polymer ?
#
loop_
_entity_poly.entity_id
_entity_poly.type
_entity_poly.pdbx_seq_one_letter_code
_entity_poly.pdbx_strand_id
1 'polypeptide(L)'
;MSKFISLSNKSIGLILLLVGVLVILVAIVVAFNAFYTYKLPEIRGSSLEELISSLINILVEIALRLGFLGLAVWAAGILLKYGVSLLK
;
A
#
# COMPACT_ATOMS: atom_id res chain seq x y z
N MET A 1 -29.55 3.13 -27.44
CA MET A 1 -29.26 2.48 -26.15
C MET A 1 -27.77 2.15 -25.93
N SER A 2 -26.98 1.73 -26.92
CA SER A 2 -25.56 1.35 -26.69
C SER A 2 -24.61 2.51 -26.35
N LYS A 3 -24.86 3.74 -26.82
CA LYS A 3 -24.04 4.94 -26.52
C LYS A 3 -24.05 5.36 -25.04
N PHE A 4 -25.14 5.10 -24.31
CA PHE A 4 -25.23 5.44 -22.87
C PHE A 4 -24.43 4.47 -22.00
N ILE A 5 -24.44 3.19 -22.36
CA ILE A 5 -23.67 2.15 -21.66
C ILE A 5 -22.16 2.37 -21.86
N SER A 6 -21.73 2.77 -23.06
CA SER A 6 -20.31 3.07 -23.31
C SER A 6 -19.80 4.32 -22.57
N LEU A 7 -20.64 5.33 -22.36
CA LEU A 7 -20.28 6.51 -21.54
C LEU A 7 -20.15 6.16 -20.06
N SER A 8 -21.04 5.30 -19.55
CA SER A 8 -20.99 4.78 -18.17
C SER A 8 -19.70 3.98 -17.93
N ASN A 9 -19.36 3.06 -18.83
CA ASN A 9 -18.16 2.24 -18.72
C ASN A 9 -16.86 3.06 -18.73
N LYS A 10 -16.80 4.11 -19.56
CA LYS A 10 -15.66 5.05 -19.56
C LYS A 10 -15.57 5.83 -18.25
N SER A 11 -16.70 6.27 -17.70
CA SER A 11 -16.72 6.99 -16.42
C SER A 11 -16.27 6.10 -15.26
N ILE A 12 -16.72 4.85 -15.22
CA ILE A 12 -16.30 3.84 -14.24
C ILE A 12 -14.79 3.53 -14.39
N GLY A 13 -14.31 3.38 -15.62
CA GLY A 13 -12.88 3.19 -15.90
C GLY A 13 -12.02 4.34 -15.38
N LEU A 14 -12.48 5.58 -15.56
CA LEU A 14 -11.79 6.79 -15.09
C LEU A 14 -11.76 6.88 -13.56
N ILE A 15 -12.86 6.52 -12.89
CA ILE A 15 -12.94 6.45 -11.43
C ILE A 15 -11.98 5.38 -10.89
N LEU A 16 -11.99 4.18 -11.46
CA LEU A 16 -11.08 3.09 -11.05
C LEU A 16 -9.61 3.49 -11.21
N LEU A 17 -9.30 4.22 -12.28
CA LEU A 17 -7.96 4.72 -12.53
C LEU A 17 -7.55 5.77 -11.50
N LEU A 18 -8.41 6.76 -11.23
CA LEU A 18 -8.18 7.76 -10.18
C LEU A 18 -8.00 7.14 -8.80
N VAL A 19 -8.86 6.18 -8.43
CA VAL A 19 -8.75 5.47 -7.15
C VAL A 19 -7.45 4.68 -7.06
N GLY A 20 -7.09 3.95 -8.12
CA GLY A 20 -5.83 3.19 -8.16
C GLY A 20 -4.61 4.09 -8.00
N VAL A 21 -4.57 5.23 -8.71
CA VAL A 21 -3.47 6.21 -8.58
C VAL A 21 -3.42 6.77 -7.16
N LEU A 22 -4.57 7.13 -6.59
CA LEU A 22 -4.65 7.70 -5.25
C LEU A 22 -4.15 6.71 -4.19
N VAL A 23 -4.50 5.43 -4.31
CA VAL A 23 -4.00 4.38 -3.41
C VAL A 23 -2.47 4.24 -3.52
N ILE A 24 -1.90 4.28 -4.73
CA ILE A 24 -0.44 4.24 -4.92
C ILE A 24 0.23 5.45 -4.26
N LEU A 25 -0.30 6.66 -4.48
CA LEU A 25 0.25 7.88 -3.88
C LEU A 25 0.22 7.82 -2.35
N VAL A 26 -0.89 7.35 -1.77
CA VAL A 26 -1.00 7.16 -0.32
C VAL A 26 0.00 6.12 0.17
N ALA A 27 0.14 4.98 -0.53
CA ALA A 27 1.12 3.96 -0.16
C ALA A 27 2.56 4.49 -0.20
N ILE A 28 2.90 5.31 -1.20
CA ILE A 28 4.22 5.98 -1.27
C ILE A 28 4.43 6.91 -0.09
N VAL A 29 3.44 7.75 0.25
CA VAL A 29 3.53 8.68 1.38
C VAL A 29 3.68 7.92 2.70
N VAL A 30 2.90 6.85 2.90
CA VAL A 30 3.00 6.00 4.09
C VAL A 30 4.36 5.34 4.17
N ALA A 31 4.87 4.78 3.07
CA ALA A 31 6.19 4.16 3.03
C ALA A 31 7.30 5.19 3.32
N PHE A 32 7.20 6.39 2.75
CA PHE A 32 8.15 7.47 2.99
C PHE A 32 8.15 7.92 4.45
N ASN A 33 6.97 8.17 5.04
CA ASN A 33 6.84 8.49 6.45
C ASN A 33 7.34 7.35 7.34
N ALA A 34 7.00 6.11 6.99
CA ALA A 34 7.46 4.94 7.71
C ALA A 34 8.98 4.74 7.63
N PHE A 35 9.65 5.22 6.57
CA PHE A 35 11.10 5.14 6.45
C PHE A 35 11.81 6.28 7.20
N TYR A 36 11.39 7.52 7.01
CA TYR A 36 12.07 8.70 7.58
C TYR A 36 11.66 9.03 9.02
N THR A 37 10.45 8.65 9.42
CA THR A 37 9.96 8.85 10.79
C THR A 37 10.19 7.61 11.65
N TYR A 38 10.77 6.54 11.10
CA TYR A 38 11.09 5.36 11.89
C TYR A 38 12.10 5.72 12.95
N LYS A 39 11.65 5.74 14.20
CA LYS A 39 12.53 5.70 15.35
C LYS A 39 12.57 4.25 15.82
N LEU A 40 13.78 3.72 15.99
CA LEU A 40 13.97 2.46 16.68
C LEU A 40 13.21 2.56 18.02
N PRO A 41 12.26 1.65 18.30
CA PRO A 41 11.65 1.57 19.61
C PRO A 41 12.75 1.45 20.67
N GLU A 42 12.53 2.03 21.84
CA GLU A 42 13.46 1.85 22.97
C GLU A 42 13.71 0.35 23.15
N ILE A 43 14.97 -0.05 22.99
CA ILE A 43 15.34 -1.45 23.21
C ILE A 43 15.24 -1.67 24.72
N ARG A 44 14.20 -2.38 25.14
CA ARG A 44 13.95 -2.71 26.54
C ARG A 44 14.50 -4.10 26.81
N GLY A 45 15.49 -4.19 27.69
CA GLY A 45 16.05 -5.47 28.10
C GLY A 45 17.23 -5.26 29.04
N SER A 46 17.23 -5.99 30.15
CA SER A 46 18.34 -6.05 31.11
C SER A 46 19.31 -7.19 30.81
N SER A 47 18.88 -8.16 29.99
CA SER A 47 19.64 -9.32 29.56
C SER A 47 19.77 -9.40 28.02
N LEU A 48 20.80 -10.11 27.54
CA LEU A 48 21.09 -10.23 26.11
C LEU A 48 19.96 -10.92 25.33
N GLU A 49 19.29 -11.87 25.99
CA GLU A 49 18.18 -12.65 25.43
C GLU A 49 16.91 -11.79 25.25
N GLU A 50 16.64 -10.87 26.20
CA GLU A 50 15.57 -9.87 26.08
C GLU A 50 15.83 -8.89 24.95
N LEU A 51 17.07 -8.42 24.79
CA LEU A 51 17.45 -7.51 23.70
C LEU A 51 17.28 -8.17 22.33
N ILE A 52 17.73 -9.42 22.17
CA ILE A 52 17.57 -10.18 20.93
C ILE A 52 16.09 -10.39 20.62
N SER A 53 15.30 -10.80 21.62
CA SER A 53 13.85 -11.03 21.45
C SER A 53 13.12 -9.74 21.04
N SER A 54 13.49 -8.61 21.66
CA SER A 54 12.95 -7.29 21.31
C SER A 54 13.27 -6.91 19.86
N LEU A 55 14.53 -7.08 19.43
CA LEU A 55 14.97 -6.79 18.06
C LEU A 55 14.25 -7.67 17.02
N ILE A 56 14.06 -8.96 17.31
CA ILE A 56 13.32 -9.87 16.42
C ILE A 56 11.87 -9.41 16.26
N ASN A 57 11.20 -9.05 17.36
CA ASN A 57 9.82 -8.56 17.30
C ASN A 57 9.71 -7.29 16.46
N ILE A 58 10.65 -6.35 16.62
CA ILE A 58 10.74 -5.13 15.82
C ILE A 58 10.92 -5.47 14.33
N LEU A 59 11.79 -6.43 14.01
CA LEU A 59 12.04 -6.87 12.64
C LEU A 59 10.79 -7.47 12.00
N VAL A 60 10.08 -8.34 12.74
CA VAL A 60 8.82 -8.96 12.30
C VAL A 60 7.76 -7.89 12.06
N GLU A 61 7.64 -6.91 12.95
CA GLU A 61 6.69 -5.82 12.79
C GLU A 61 6.97 -5.00 11.52
N ILE A 62 8.24 -4.65 11.26
CA ILE A 62 8.62 -3.95 10.03
C ILE A 62 8.29 -4.80 8.80
N ALA A 63 8.63 -6.10 8.82
CA ALA A 63 8.36 -7.00 7.71
C ALA A 63 6.86 -7.10 7.40
N LEU A 64 6.01 -7.19 8.43
CA LEU A 64 4.55 -7.21 8.27
C LEU A 64 4.02 -5.89 7.67
N ARG A 65 4.50 -4.74 8.16
CA ARG A 65 4.11 -3.42 7.63
C ARG A 65 4.50 -3.28 6.14
N LEU A 66 5.70 -3.71 5.77
CA LEU A 66 6.16 -3.73 4.38
C LEU A 66 5.34 -4.69 3.51
N GLY A 67 5.02 -5.88 4.03
CA GLY A 67 4.16 -6.85 3.34
C GLY A 67 2.78 -6.28 3.03
N PHE A 68 2.16 -5.59 4.00
CA PHE A 68 0.86 -4.94 3.80
C PHE A 68 0.91 -3.82 2.76
N LEU A 69 1.96 -3.01 2.77
CA LEU A 69 2.21 -1.98 1.74
C LEU A 69 2.32 -2.61 0.35
N GLY A 70 3.05 -3.72 0.22
CA GLY A 70 3.17 -4.46 -1.04
C GLY A 70 1.81 -4.94 -1.57
N LEU A 71 0.97 -5.50 -0.70
CA LEU A 71 -0.40 -5.93 -1.06
C LEU A 71 -1.28 -4.75 -1.49
N ALA A 72 -1.19 -3.61 -0.82
CA ALA A 72 -1.95 -2.41 -1.17
C ALA A 72 -1.57 -1.88 -2.56
N VAL A 73 -0.27 -1.82 -2.87
CA VAL A 73 0.23 -1.42 -4.19
C VAL A 73 -0.18 -2.43 -5.27
N TRP A 74 -0.13 -3.73 -4.97
CA TRP A 74 -0.58 -4.78 -5.88
C TRP A 74 -2.07 -4.66 -6.22
N ALA A 75 -2.93 -4.47 -5.22
CA ALA A 75 -4.35 -4.27 -5.41
C ALA A 75 -4.65 -3.00 -6.24
N ALA A 76 -3.89 -1.92 -6.00
CA ALA A 76 -3.98 -0.71 -6.81
C ALA A 76 -3.59 -0.96 -8.27
N GLY A 77 -2.55 -1.76 -8.51
CA GLY A 77 -2.16 -2.19 -9.86
C GLY A 77 -3.28 -2.94 -10.60
N ILE A 78 -4.03 -3.78 -9.91
CA ILE A 78 -5.21 -4.46 -10.46
C ILE A 78 -6.31 -3.45 -10.82
N LEU A 79 -6.62 -2.53 -9.91
CA LEU A 79 -7.60 -1.46 -10.15
C LEU A 79 -7.24 -0.63 -11.39
N LEU A 80 -5.96 -0.24 -11.53
CA LEU A 80 -5.46 0.48 -12.70
C LEU A 80 -5.61 -0.34 -13.98
N LYS A 81 -5.25 -1.63 -13.95
CA LYS A 81 -5.38 -2.52 -15.11
C LYS A 81 -6.82 -2.59 -15.62
N TYR A 82 -7.79 -2.76 -14.73
CA TYR A 82 -9.21 -2.75 -15.10
C TYR A 82 -9.69 -1.37 -15.53
N GLY A 83 -9.25 -0.31 -14.86
CA GLY A 83 -9.57 1.07 -15.24
C GLY A 83 -9.14 1.40 -16.67
N VAL A 84 -7.89 1.09 -17.02
CA VAL A 84 -7.36 1.29 -18.38
C VAL A 84 -8.09 0.41 -19.41
N SER A 85 -8.41 -0.84 -19.05
CA SER A 85 -9.13 -1.75 -19.97
C SER A 85 -10.55 -1.28 -20.29
N LEU A 86 -11.22 -0.57 -19.39
CA LEU A 86 -12.57 -0.05 -19.61
C LEU A 86 -12.60 1.31 -20.34
N LEU A 87 -11.45 2.00 -20.38
CA LEU A 87 -11.29 3.26 -21.10
C LEU A 87 -10.94 3.06 -22.59
N LYS A 88 -10.38 1.90 -22.94
CA LYS A 88 -10.04 1.50 -24.31
C LYS A 88 -11.28 1.12 -25.11
#